data_AF-A0A920AD98-F1
#
_entry.id   AF-A0A920AD98-F1
#
_cell.length_a   1.000
_cell.length_b   1.000
_cell.length_c   1.000
_cell.angle_alpha   90.00
_cell.angle_beta   90.00
_cell.angle_gamma   90.00
#
_symmetry.space_group_name_H-M   'P 1'
#
loop_
_entity.id
_entity.type
_entity.pdbx_description
1 polymer ?
#
loop_
_entity_poly.entity_id
_entity_poly.type
_entity_poly.pdbx_seq_one_letter_code
_entity_poly.pdbx_strand_id
1 'polypeptide(L)'
;MEVSYNTNFSSLGEFEENGQSGILSMNNLNPITVQQIDLPLGWSMFSSHIIVEDMDIASIIEPISDDIIIVKNGEGAAYLVEYQFNAIGDLEVGQGYIVKTTQACNIFAEGVFAKGELHPISLVSGWNMVGYLREESESVEIIFNDLVTQDAIRLVKDFEGNIYLPEWSFNAIGNMEPGRGYQVKTFFECILQY
;
A
#
# COMPACT_ATOMS: atom_id res chain seq x y z
N MET A 1 19.99 8.40 -7.18
CA MET A 1 20.00 8.36 -8.65
C MET A 1 21.40 8.02 -9.11
N GLU A 2 21.56 6.92 -9.84
CA GLU A 2 22.82 6.56 -10.50
C GLU A 2 22.68 6.80 -12.00
N VAL A 3 23.68 7.45 -12.60
CA VAL A 3 23.72 7.72 -14.04
C VAL A 3 24.92 6.99 -14.61
N SER A 4 24.70 6.07 -15.54
CA SER A 4 25.78 5.44 -16.30
C SER A 4 26.01 6.23 -17.57
N TYR A 5 27.23 6.72 -17.75
CA TYR A 5 27.62 7.48 -18.94
C TYR A 5 28.20 6.55 -20.02
N ASN A 6 27.91 6.87 -21.26
CA ASN A 6 28.47 6.19 -22.42
C ASN A 6 29.96 6.52 -22.54
N THR A 7 30.80 5.49 -22.39
CA THR A 7 32.26 5.58 -22.41
C THR A 7 32.88 6.00 -23.74
N ASN A 8 32.07 6.10 -24.81
CA ASN A 8 32.51 6.61 -26.11
C ASN A 8 32.64 8.14 -26.15
N PHE A 9 32.21 8.84 -25.10
CA PHE A 9 32.28 10.30 -25.00
C PHE A 9 33.29 10.73 -23.92
N SER A 10 33.93 11.88 -24.09
CA SER A 10 35.09 12.28 -23.29
C SER A 10 34.74 12.66 -21.84
N SER A 11 33.57 13.25 -21.62
CA SER A 11 33.34 13.99 -20.37
C SER A 11 32.61 13.21 -19.26
N LEU A 12 32.03 12.03 -19.52
CA LEU A 12 31.51 11.03 -18.53
C LEU A 12 30.82 11.53 -17.24
N GLY A 13 30.27 12.75 -17.22
CA GLY A 13 29.61 13.37 -16.07
C GLY A 13 30.35 14.58 -15.45
N GLU A 14 31.57 14.88 -15.88
CA GLU A 14 32.35 16.06 -15.48
C GLU A 14 32.38 17.12 -16.60
N PHE A 15 32.52 18.40 -16.23
CA PHE A 15 32.62 19.47 -17.22
C PHE A 15 34.01 19.49 -17.86
N GLU A 16 34.06 19.42 -19.18
CA GLU A 16 35.26 19.67 -19.99
C GLU A 16 34.97 20.68 -21.11
N GLU A 17 35.93 21.56 -21.41
CA GLU A 17 35.81 22.51 -22.51
C GLU A 17 35.75 21.76 -23.86
N ASN A 18 34.65 21.95 -24.61
CA ASN A 18 34.28 21.18 -25.81
C ASN A 18 34.00 19.68 -25.58
N GLY A 19 33.81 19.26 -24.33
CA GLY A 19 33.43 17.88 -23.98
C GLY A 19 32.07 17.49 -24.56
N GLN A 20 31.97 16.24 -24.98
CA GLN A 20 30.69 15.59 -25.25
C GLN A 20 30.42 14.58 -24.15
N SER A 21 29.16 14.41 -23.78
CA SER A 21 28.72 13.39 -22.83
C SER A 21 27.45 12.75 -23.38
N GLY A 22 27.32 11.43 -23.21
CA GLY A 22 26.11 10.69 -23.52
C GLY A 22 25.68 9.88 -22.31
N ILE A 23 24.38 9.89 -22.00
CA ILE A 23 23.82 9.04 -20.93
C ILE A 23 23.49 7.68 -21.55
N LEU A 24 23.99 6.61 -20.96
CA LEU A 24 23.68 5.23 -21.35
C LEU A 24 22.41 4.74 -20.64
N SER A 25 22.32 5.01 -19.34
CA SER A 25 21.15 4.70 -18.53
C SER A 25 21.08 5.60 -17.31
N MET A 26 19.87 5.77 -16.77
CA MET A 26 19.61 6.46 -15.52
C MET A 26 18.79 5.53 -14.64
N ASN A 27 19.37 5.13 -13.51
CA ASN A 27 18.71 4.34 -12.50
C ASN A 27 18.28 5.27 -11.37
N ASN A 28 16.97 5.45 -11.22
CA ASN A 28 16.46 6.12 -10.04
C ASN A 28 16.49 5.12 -8.88
N LEU A 29 17.54 5.17 -8.05
CA LEU A 29 17.51 4.52 -6.75
C LEU A 29 16.38 5.17 -5.95
N ASN A 30 15.26 4.46 -5.80
CA ASN A 30 14.23 4.89 -4.86
C ASN A 30 14.90 4.92 -3.48
N PRO A 31 14.81 6.04 -2.74
CA PRO A 31 15.38 6.08 -1.41
C PRO A 31 14.76 4.98 -0.55
N ILE A 32 15.57 4.34 0.29
CA ILE A 32 15.03 3.51 1.37
C ILE A 32 14.28 4.46 2.29
N THR A 33 13.03 4.12 2.56
CA THR A 33 12.10 4.90 3.36
C THR A 33 11.55 4.01 4.46
N VAL A 34 11.11 4.64 5.55
CA VAL A 34 10.53 3.96 6.70
C VAL A 34 9.08 4.37 6.82
N GLN A 35 8.20 3.38 6.89
CA GLN A 35 6.80 3.56 7.22
C GLN A 35 6.53 3.01 8.61
N GLN A 36 5.91 3.83 9.45
CA GLN A 36 5.32 3.38 10.70
C GLN A 36 3.83 3.07 10.46
N ILE A 37 3.39 1.89 10.91
CA ILE A 37 2.00 1.45 10.84
C ILE A 37 1.50 1.28 12.27
N ASP A 38 0.56 2.12 12.69
CA ASP A 38 -0.03 2.05 14.03
C ASP A 38 -1.20 1.07 14.05
N LEU A 39 -1.13 0.07 14.92
CA LEU A 39 -2.19 -0.93 15.13
C LEU A 39 -2.85 -0.69 16.49
N PRO A 40 -4.11 -0.20 16.52
CA PRO A 40 -4.80 -0.02 17.79
C PRO A 40 -5.18 -1.36 18.43
N LEU A 41 -5.57 -1.32 19.72
CA LEU A 41 -6.11 -2.47 20.43
C LEU A 41 -7.37 -3.01 19.75
N GLY A 42 -7.42 -4.33 19.52
CA GLY A 42 -8.58 -5.03 18.98
C GLY A 42 -8.51 -5.18 17.47
N TRP A 43 -9.65 -5.02 16.79
CA TRP A 43 -9.72 -5.17 15.34
C TRP A 43 -9.36 -3.87 14.63
N SER A 44 -8.47 -3.96 13.65
CA SER A 44 -8.12 -2.85 12.77
C SER A 44 -7.84 -3.33 11.35
N MET A 45 -7.60 -2.39 10.44
CA MET A 45 -7.22 -2.64 9.05
C MET A 45 -5.96 -1.85 8.73
N PHE A 46 -4.97 -2.50 8.13
CA PHE A 46 -3.70 -1.88 7.79
C PHE A 46 -3.28 -2.21 6.36
N SER A 47 -2.34 -1.43 5.84
CA SER A 47 -1.64 -1.70 4.58
C SER A 47 -0.25 -1.10 4.59
N SER A 48 0.61 -1.56 3.69
CA SER A 48 1.94 -0.99 3.48
C SER A 48 2.01 -0.27 2.13
N HIS A 49 2.63 0.91 2.11
CA HIS A 49 3.11 1.55 0.88
C HIS A 49 4.62 1.35 0.69
N ILE A 50 5.24 0.55 1.56
CA ILE A 50 6.66 0.17 1.48
C ILE A 50 6.78 -1.31 1.09
N ILE A 51 7.62 -1.56 0.08
CA ILE A 51 8.07 -2.89 -0.32
C ILE A 51 9.36 -3.18 0.46
N VAL A 52 9.27 -4.11 1.41
CA VAL A 52 10.41 -4.60 2.17
C VAL A 52 11.11 -5.75 1.44
N GLU A 53 12.30 -6.15 1.88
CA GLU A 53 13.05 -7.25 1.26
C GLU A 53 12.33 -8.60 1.37
N ASP A 54 11.74 -8.87 2.53
CA ASP A 54 10.93 -10.07 2.79
C ASP A 54 9.48 -9.67 3.07
N MET A 55 8.62 -9.92 2.09
CA MET A 55 7.20 -9.55 2.16
C MET A 55 6.34 -10.60 2.88
N ASP A 56 6.90 -11.71 3.38
CA ASP A 56 6.12 -12.71 4.11
C ASP A 56 5.49 -12.06 5.36
N ILE A 57 4.17 -12.25 5.53
CA ILE A 57 3.44 -11.65 6.66
C ILE A 57 4.05 -12.05 8.01
N ALA A 58 4.55 -13.28 8.15
CA ALA A 58 5.14 -13.77 9.39
C ALA A 58 6.43 -13.01 9.71
N SER A 59 7.26 -12.71 8.71
CA SER A 59 8.47 -11.90 8.86
C SER A 59 8.14 -10.47 9.28
N ILE A 60 7.12 -9.86 8.65
CA ILE A 60 6.73 -8.47 8.93
C ILE A 60 6.18 -8.28 10.35
N ILE A 61 5.42 -9.25 10.86
CA ILE A 61 4.82 -9.14 12.19
C ILE A 61 5.63 -9.82 13.29
N GLU A 62 6.72 -10.54 12.96
CA GLU A 62 7.62 -11.17 13.94
C GLU A 62 7.95 -10.26 15.13
N PRO A 63 8.33 -8.97 14.92
CA PRO A 63 8.71 -8.06 16.01
C PRO A 63 7.58 -7.78 17.01
N ILE A 64 6.33 -7.99 16.62
CA ILE A 64 5.13 -7.72 17.42
C ILE A 64 4.24 -8.97 17.57
N SER A 65 4.78 -10.16 17.31
CA SER A 65 3.99 -11.40 17.26
C SER A 65 3.24 -11.69 18.56
N ASP A 66 3.81 -11.37 19.72
CA ASP A 66 3.17 -11.51 21.04
C ASP A 66 1.87 -10.67 21.17
N ASP A 67 1.74 -9.61 20.38
CA ASP A 67 0.64 -8.67 20.42
C ASP A 67 -0.43 -8.95 19.36
N ILE A 68 -0.21 -9.93 18.49
CA ILE A 68 -1.09 -10.26 17.37
C ILE A 68 -1.79 -11.59 17.62
N ILE A 69 -3.10 -11.63 17.37
CA ILE A 69 -3.90 -12.86 17.45
C ILE A 69 -4.02 -13.48 16.06
N ILE A 70 -4.43 -12.67 15.09
CA ILE A 70 -4.76 -13.12 13.73
C ILE A 70 -4.63 -11.97 12.74
N VAL A 71 -4.11 -12.29 11.55
CA VAL A 71 -4.14 -11.43 10.37
C VAL A 71 -4.97 -12.12 9.28
N LYS A 72 -5.71 -11.36 8.46
CA LYS A 72 -6.47 -11.87 7.32
C LYS A 72 -6.28 -10.98 6.09
N ASN A 73 -6.21 -11.61 4.92
CA ASN A 73 -6.31 -10.90 3.64
C ASN A 73 -7.79 -10.70 3.22
N GLY A 74 -8.01 -10.02 2.09
CA GLY A 74 -9.35 -9.78 1.54
C GLY A 74 -10.11 -11.03 1.11
N GLU A 75 -9.41 -12.11 0.76
CA GLU A 75 -9.99 -13.38 0.32
C GLU A 75 -10.34 -14.33 1.48
N GLY A 76 -9.95 -13.98 2.71
CA GLY A 76 -10.22 -14.75 3.91
C GLY A 76 -9.13 -15.75 4.29
N ALA A 77 -7.99 -15.78 3.58
CA ALA A 77 -6.80 -16.44 4.05
C ALA A 77 -6.30 -15.77 5.33
N ALA A 78 -5.75 -16.56 6.25
CA ALA A 78 -5.42 -16.10 7.59
C ALA A 78 -4.03 -16.54 8.04
N TYR A 79 -3.37 -15.66 8.78
CA TYR A 79 -2.21 -15.99 9.60
C TYR A 79 -2.67 -16.09 11.06
N LEU A 80 -2.54 -17.28 11.66
CA LEU A 80 -2.85 -17.52 13.07
C LEU A 80 -1.54 -17.63 13.86
N VAL A 81 -1.20 -16.58 14.61
CA VAL A 81 0.12 -16.44 15.26
C VAL A 81 0.35 -17.57 16.27
N GLU A 82 -0.63 -17.86 17.13
CA GLU A 82 -0.53 -18.90 18.16
C GLU A 82 -0.21 -20.29 17.57
N TYR A 83 -0.70 -20.58 16.36
CA TYR A 83 -0.48 -21.85 15.68
C TYR A 83 0.65 -21.81 14.64
N GLN A 84 1.29 -20.65 14.47
CA GLN A 84 2.26 -20.37 13.41
C GLN A 84 1.76 -20.82 12.03
N PHE A 85 0.45 -20.71 11.81
CA PHE A 85 -0.20 -21.17 10.58
C PHE A 85 -0.32 -19.99 9.62
N ASN A 86 0.54 -19.97 8.60
CA ASN A 86 0.51 -18.97 7.53
C ASN A 86 -0.21 -19.51 6.28
N ALA A 87 -1.41 -18.99 6.00
CA ALA A 87 -2.11 -19.22 4.74
C ALA A 87 -2.16 -17.98 3.83
N ILE A 88 -1.63 -16.84 4.28
CA ILE A 88 -1.57 -15.60 3.49
C ILE A 88 -0.35 -15.63 2.57
N GLY A 89 0.82 -15.99 3.12
CA GLY A 89 2.10 -15.88 2.43
C GLY A 89 2.59 -14.43 2.41
N ASP A 90 2.93 -13.94 1.22
CA ASP A 90 3.48 -12.60 1.03
C ASP A 90 2.40 -11.52 1.07
N LEU A 91 2.76 -10.35 1.58
CA LEU A 91 1.98 -9.14 1.40
C LEU A 91 2.02 -8.72 -0.08
N GLU A 92 0.88 -8.31 -0.59
CA GLU A 92 0.71 -7.81 -1.93
C GLU A 92 0.59 -6.28 -1.90
N VAL A 93 1.37 -5.63 -2.77
CA VAL A 93 1.33 -4.17 -2.90
C VAL A 93 -0.05 -3.73 -3.36
N GLY A 94 -0.65 -2.78 -2.64
CA GLY A 94 -1.99 -2.28 -2.92
C GLY A 94 -3.12 -3.08 -2.26
N GLN A 95 -2.84 -4.22 -1.64
CA GLN A 95 -3.82 -4.92 -0.82
C GLN A 95 -3.81 -4.39 0.63
N GLY A 96 -4.97 -4.45 1.27
CA GLY A 96 -5.10 -4.22 2.71
C GLY A 96 -5.27 -5.52 3.48
N TYR A 97 -5.13 -5.45 4.80
CA TYR A 97 -5.19 -6.60 5.70
C TYR A 97 -5.98 -6.25 6.95
N ILE A 98 -6.74 -7.23 7.46
CA ILE A 98 -7.44 -7.12 8.73
C ILE A 98 -6.58 -7.76 9.80
N VAL A 99 -6.39 -7.08 10.92
CA VAL A 99 -5.62 -7.60 12.04
C VAL A 99 -6.39 -7.50 13.34
N LYS A 100 -6.13 -8.45 14.24
CA LYS A 100 -6.59 -8.39 15.62
C LYS A 100 -5.42 -8.41 16.57
N THR A 101 -5.31 -7.40 17.42
CA THR A 101 -4.27 -7.24 18.42
C THR A 101 -4.79 -7.49 19.84
N THR A 102 -3.89 -7.86 20.76
CA THR A 102 -4.14 -7.95 22.22
C THR A 102 -3.83 -6.63 22.94
N GLN A 103 -2.98 -5.78 22.36
CA GLN A 103 -2.66 -4.42 22.80
C GLN A 103 -2.31 -3.53 21.61
N ALA A 104 -2.31 -2.21 21.81
CA ALA A 104 -1.89 -1.29 20.74
C ALA A 104 -0.37 -1.42 20.52
N CYS A 105 0.05 -1.56 19.26
CA CYS A 105 1.45 -1.77 18.88
C CYS A 105 1.71 -1.17 17.48
N ASN A 106 2.98 -1.14 17.09
CA ASN A 106 3.42 -0.48 15.87
C ASN A 106 4.31 -1.41 15.05
N ILE A 107 4.13 -1.43 13.74
CA ILE A 107 5.04 -2.08 12.78
C ILE A 107 5.90 -1.01 12.12
N PHE A 108 7.18 -1.29 11.96
CA PHE A 108 8.10 -0.47 11.16
C PHE A 108 8.51 -1.25 9.92
N ALA A 109 8.14 -0.73 8.74
CA ALA A 109 8.55 -1.28 7.46
C ALA A 109 9.63 -0.38 6.86
N GLU A 110 10.80 -0.94 6.59
CA GLU A 110 11.93 -0.23 5.96
C GLU A 110 12.20 -0.84 4.58
N GLY A 111 12.11 -0.02 3.53
CA GLY A 111 12.24 -0.52 2.17
C GLY A 111 11.98 0.53 1.11
N VAL A 112 11.53 0.06 -0.06
CA VAL A 112 11.32 0.89 -1.24
C VAL A 112 9.87 1.37 -1.30
N PHE A 113 9.69 2.67 -1.53
CA PHE A 113 8.36 3.25 -1.74
C PHE A 113 7.63 2.66 -2.95
N ALA A 114 6.44 2.10 -2.73
CA ALA A 114 5.54 1.57 -3.74
C ALA A 114 4.76 2.71 -4.41
N LYS A 115 5.29 3.24 -5.50
CA LYS A 115 4.62 4.31 -6.27
C LYS A 115 3.27 3.83 -6.79
N GLY A 116 2.19 4.43 -6.30
CA GLY A 116 0.82 4.06 -6.66
C GLY A 116 0.55 4.04 -8.17
N GLU A 117 1.21 4.90 -8.96
CA GLU A 117 1.03 4.92 -10.42
C GLU A 117 1.59 3.68 -11.13
N LEU A 118 2.53 2.96 -10.48
CA LEU A 118 3.14 1.74 -10.99
C LEU A 118 2.44 0.47 -10.48
N HIS A 119 1.51 0.61 -9.54
CA HIS A 119 0.84 -0.50 -8.87
C HIS A 119 -0.69 -0.33 -8.94
N PRO A 120 -1.30 -0.44 -10.14
CA PRO A 120 -2.76 -0.40 -10.27
C PRO A 120 -3.39 -1.59 -9.53
N ILE A 121 -4.50 -1.33 -8.85
CA ILE A 121 -5.18 -2.33 -8.01
C ILE A 121 -6.41 -2.85 -8.75
N SER A 122 -6.39 -4.12 -9.12
CA SER A 122 -7.54 -4.80 -9.71
C SER A 122 -8.58 -5.09 -8.63
N LEU A 123 -9.79 -4.57 -8.82
CA LEU A 123 -10.93 -4.82 -7.95
C LEU A 123 -11.90 -5.77 -8.63
N VAL A 124 -12.30 -6.83 -7.94
CA VAL A 124 -13.34 -7.76 -8.41
C VAL A 124 -14.73 -7.23 -8.06
N SER A 125 -15.77 -7.72 -8.72
CA SER A 125 -17.16 -7.41 -8.29
C SER A 125 -17.39 -7.88 -6.85
N GLY A 126 -17.97 -7.01 -6.02
CA GLY A 126 -18.24 -7.32 -4.62
C GLY A 126 -17.17 -6.73 -3.69
N TRP A 127 -16.81 -7.46 -2.65
CA TRP A 127 -15.91 -6.96 -1.59
C TRP A 127 -14.45 -7.15 -1.95
N ASN A 128 -13.67 -6.09 -1.76
CA ASN A 128 -12.23 -6.03 -1.94
C ASN A 128 -11.59 -5.40 -0.70
N MET A 129 -10.32 -5.73 -0.47
CA MET A 129 -9.53 -5.11 0.59
C MET A 129 -8.39 -4.31 -0.04
N VAL A 130 -8.44 -3.00 0.08
CA VAL A 130 -7.56 -2.07 -0.63
C VAL A 130 -6.64 -1.40 0.36
N GLY A 131 -5.35 -1.37 0.06
CA GLY A 131 -4.34 -0.63 0.81
C GLY A 131 -4.13 0.77 0.24
N TYR A 132 -3.74 1.72 1.10
CA TYR A 132 -3.38 3.08 0.71
C TYR A 132 -1.89 3.21 0.37
N LEU A 133 -1.59 3.69 -0.85
CA LEU A 133 -0.22 3.69 -1.41
C LEU A 133 0.48 5.07 -1.42
N ARG A 134 -0.19 6.17 -1.02
CA ARG A 134 0.45 7.50 -0.97
C ARG A 134 1.06 7.78 0.41
N GLU A 135 2.06 8.66 0.47
CA GLU A 135 2.70 9.11 1.72
C GLU A 135 1.89 10.17 2.47
N GLU A 136 1.11 10.97 1.74
CA GLU A 136 0.26 12.01 2.32
C GLU A 136 -1.19 11.55 2.31
N SER A 137 -1.97 11.98 3.31
CA SER A 137 -3.41 11.69 3.35
C SER A 137 -4.14 12.40 2.21
N GLU A 138 -5.13 11.75 1.60
CA GLU A 138 -5.94 12.32 0.53
C GLU A 138 -7.41 12.00 0.73
N SER A 139 -8.32 12.86 0.28
CA SER A 139 -9.76 12.59 0.36
C SER A 139 -10.15 11.31 -0.36
N VAL A 140 -10.98 10.48 0.28
CA VAL A 140 -11.54 9.27 -0.35
C VAL A 140 -12.33 9.62 -1.63
N GLU A 141 -12.93 10.81 -1.70
CA GLU A 141 -13.66 11.27 -2.89
C GLU A 141 -12.72 11.53 -4.08
N ILE A 142 -11.49 11.98 -3.81
CA ILE A 142 -10.48 12.24 -4.83
C ILE A 142 -9.89 10.91 -5.30
N ILE A 143 -9.50 10.03 -4.36
CA ILE A 143 -8.90 8.72 -4.70
C ILE A 143 -9.85 7.87 -5.55
N PHE A 144 -11.14 7.85 -5.23
CA PHE A 144 -12.11 7.04 -5.96
C PHE A 144 -12.86 7.80 -7.07
N ASN A 145 -12.46 9.02 -7.41
CA ASN A 145 -13.22 9.90 -8.32
C ASN A 145 -13.52 9.23 -9.69
N ASP A 146 -12.50 8.63 -10.30
CA ASP A 146 -12.62 7.97 -11.59
C ASP A 146 -13.57 6.76 -11.53
N LEU A 147 -13.52 5.99 -10.44
CA LEU A 147 -14.38 4.82 -10.24
C LEU A 147 -15.82 5.21 -9.88
N VAL A 148 -16.01 6.33 -9.20
CA VAL A 148 -17.33 6.91 -8.94
C VAL A 148 -17.96 7.42 -10.24
N THR A 149 -17.18 8.09 -11.10
CA THR A 149 -17.65 8.56 -12.42
C THR A 149 -18.08 7.39 -13.34
N GLN A 150 -17.52 6.21 -13.11
CA GLN A 150 -17.88 4.97 -13.81
C GLN A 150 -19.06 4.23 -13.15
N ASP A 151 -19.64 4.72 -12.06
CA ASP A 151 -20.64 4.02 -11.24
C ASP A 151 -20.15 2.65 -10.72
N ALA A 152 -18.83 2.48 -10.53
CA ALA A 152 -18.23 1.23 -10.10
C ALA A 152 -18.31 1.03 -8.57
N ILE A 153 -18.20 2.11 -7.79
CA ILE A 153 -18.14 2.05 -6.32
C ILE A 153 -19.53 2.02 -5.72
N ARG A 154 -19.78 1.02 -4.88
CA ARG A 154 -21.00 0.92 -4.06
C ARG A 154 -20.81 1.52 -2.67
N LEU A 155 -19.70 1.18 -2.01
CA LEU A 155 -19.40 1.63 -0.65
C LEU A 155 -17.89 1.44 -0.38
N VAL A 156 -17.29 2.39 0.32
CA VAL A 156 -15.97 2.23 0.95
C VAL A 156 -16.15 2.32 2.47
N LYS A 157 -15.37 1.55 3.22
CA LYS A 157 -15.46 1.49 4.68
C LYS A 157 -14.06 1.37 5.31
N ASP A 158 -13.87 2.08 6.42
CA ASP A 158 -12.68 1.92 7.28
C ASP A 158 -12.92 0.94 8.44
N PHE A 159 -11.89 0.72 9.27
CA PHE A 159 -12.00 -0.19 10.41
C PHE A 159 -12.85 0.38 11.57
N GLU A 160 -12.99 1.70 11.66
CA GLU A 160 -13.77 2.40 12.71
C GLU A 160 -15.29 2.35 12.43
N GLY A 161 -15.67 1.96 11.21
CA GLY A 161 -17.05 1.86 10.79
C GLY A 161 -17.56 3.07 10.02
N ASN A 162 -16.70 4.04 9.73
CA ASN A 162 -17.04 5.13 8.84
C ASN A 162 -17.17 4.60 7.42
N ILE A 163 -18.09 5.21 6.69
CA ILE A 163 -18.44 4.78 5.34
C ILE A 163 -18.41 5.96 4.38
N TYR A 164 -18.03 5.67 3.15
CA TYR A 164 -18.21 6.53 2.00
C TYR A 164 -19.21 5.86 1.05
N LEU A 165 -20.27 6.58 0.73
CA LEU A 165 -21.39 6.18 -0.11
C LEU A 165 -21.56 7.25 -1.21
N PRO A 166 -20.94 7.03 -2.40
CA PRO A 166 -20.99 8.01 -3.49
C PRO A 166 -22.41 8.33 -3.95
N GLU A 167 -23.27 7.31 -4.04
CA GLU A 167 -24.67 7.43 -4.48
C GLU A 167 -25.47 8.41 -3.60
N TRP A 168 -25.13 8.49 -2.31
CA TRP A 168 -25.82 9.36 -1.36
C TRP A 168 -25.02 10.63 -1.05
N SER A 169 -23.91 10.86 -1.78
CA SER A 169 -22.96 11.94 -1.53
C SER A 169 -22.57 12.03 -0.05
N PHE A 170 -22.41 10.87 0.59
CA PHE A 170 -22.15 10.76 2.02
C PHE A 170 -20.72 10.27 2.24
N ASN A 171 -19.93 11.07 2.96
CA ASN A 171 -18.55 10.76 3.29
C ASN A 171 -18.32 10.97 4.79
N ALA A 172 -18.22 9.86 5.53
CA ALA A 172 -17.84 9.87 6.95
C ALA A 172 -16.37 9.49 7.18
N ILE A 173 -15.66 9.02 6.14
CA ILE A 173 -14.24 8.64 6.24
C ILE A 173 -13.37 9.91 6.21
N GLY A 174 -13.72 10.88 5.37
CA GLY A 174 -12.87 12.04 5.11
C GLY A 174 -11.68 11.64 4.24
N ASN A 175 -10.50 11.52 4.86
CA ASN A 175 -9.26 11.20 4.17
C ASN A 175 -8.87 9.73 4.35
N MET A 176 -8.27 9.17 3.30
CA MET A 176 -7.49 7.96 3.40
C MET A 176 -6.10 8.29 3.93
N GLU A 177 -5.55 7.44 4.80
CA GLU A 177 -4.27 7.67 5.46
C GLU A 177 -3.24 6.57 5.19
N PRO A 178 -1.94 6.91 5.11
CA PRO A 178 -0.85 5.94 5.05
C PRO A 178 -0.92 4.94 6.21
N GLY A 179 -0.64 3.67 5.91
CA GLY A 179 -0.69 2.60 6.91
C GLY A 179 -2.07 1.99 7.11
N ARG A 180 -3.15 2.57 6.55
CA ARG A 180 -4.52 2.07 6.73
C ARG A 180 -5.03 1.27 5.53
N GLY A 181 -5.75 0.19 5.84
CA GLY A 181 -6.52 -0.58 4.86
C GLY A 181 -7.99 -0.18 4.82
N TYR A 182 -8.64 -0.39 3.67
CA TYR A 182 -10.02 0.00 3.40
C TYR A 182 -10.80 -1.13 2.72
N GLN A 183 -12.03 -1.36 3.16
CA GLN A 183 -12.95 -2.28 2.51
C GLN A 183 -13.70 -1.55 1.41
N VAL A 184 -13.54 -2.02 0.17
CA VAL A 184 -14.19 -1.42 -1.00
C VAL A 184 -15.17 -2.42 -1.58
N LYS A 185 -16.43 -2.01 -1.72
CA LYS A 185 -17.45 -2.77 -2.40
C LYS A 185 -17.72 -2.16 -3.77
N THR A 186 -17.56 -2.95 -4.82
CA THR A 186 -17.82 -2.53 -6.20
C THR A 186 -19.04 -3.26 -6.79
N PHE A 187 -19.63 -2.70 -7.83
CA PHE A 187 -20.70 -3.35 -8.60
C PHE A 187 -20.14 -4.34 -9.64
N PHE A 188 -19.02 -4.02 -10.26
CA PHE A 188 -18.35 -4.82 -11.28
C PHE A 188 -16.83 -4.69 -11.15
N GLU A 189 -16.10 -5.47 -11.95
CA GLU A 189 -14.64 -5.45 -11.95
C GLU A 189 -14.10 -4.14 -12.51
N CYS A 190 -13.15 -3.52 -11.82
CA CYS A 190 -12.55 -2.25 -12.22
C CYS A 190 -11.11 -2.16 -11.72
N ILE A 191 -10.40 -1.11 -12.12
CA ILE A 191 -9.00 -0.88 -11.71
C ILE A 191 -8.93 0.45 -10.97
N LEU A 192 -8.49 0.42 -9.71
CA LEU A 192 -8.14 1.62 -8.97
C LEU A 192 -6.72 2.04 -9.33
N GLN A 193 -6.56 3.31 -9.69
CA GLN A 193 -5.28 3.93 -9.94
C GLN A 193 -5.15 5.17 -9.05
N TYR A 194 -3.97 5.33 -8.45
CA TYR A 194 -3.61 6.47 -7.60
C TYR A 194 -3.11 7.65 -8.41
#